data_AF-A0A9E0E2H6-F1
#
_entry.id   AF-A0A9E0E2H6-F1
#
_cell.length_a   1.000
_cell.length_b   1.000
_cell.length_c   1.000
_cell.angle_alpha   90.00
_cell.angle_beta   90.00
_cell.angle_gamma   90.00
#
_symmetry.space_group_name_H-M   'P 1'
#
loop_
_entity.id
_entity.type
_entity.pdbx_description
1 polymer ?
#
loop_
_entity_poly.entity_id
_entity_poly.type
_entity_poly.pdbx_seq_one_letter_code
_entity_poly.pdbx_strand_id
1 'polypeptide(L)'
;MLVACFDVAIQTLFDSIDYLRRLKADDPPADKARLQAAFIEAFSPTKARSVWVSDGFAFRFSEARTGAFSNTVLSLSALQAHDSLPFVIVVVRQSTVDFMLANTSFLKKISHSSLQLRVDNIKGSFNGTDIVTEYEGLANAPAQFEALFALHSAFTWEENVERLVETTNAIVGRDNRFQSNPASRAIIMEAPARAAAAIVERQFIEAERELAELVVNQREAILRAAQIDNVNLRGNAIEQLLTGAANAHELGDVVRLLRGGRLVISISRPNFWIGHLHPRPTMSIRC
;
A
#
# COMPACT_ATOMS: atom_id res chain seq x y z
N MET A 1 7.14 -36.09 -24.65
CA MET A 1 7.40 -34.71 -25.07
C MET A 1 6.89 -33.68 -24.05
N LEU A 2 5.69 -33.84 -23.48
CA LEU A 2 5.17 -32.96 -22.41
C LEU A 2 5.97 -33.01 -21.08
N VAL A 3 6.44 -34.18 -20.65
CA VAL A 3 7.22 -34.32 -19.39
C VAL A 3 8.57 -33.58 -19.47
N ALA A 4 9.30 -33.73 -20.58
CA ALA A 4 10.59 -33.08 -20.77
C ALA A 4 10.52 -31.55 -20.85
N CYS A 5 9.37 -30.98 -21.23
CA CYS A 5 9.19 -29.53 -21.31
C CYS A 5 8.94 -28.91 -19.92
N PHE A 6 8.28 -29.66 -19.03
CA PHE A 6 8.01 -29.23 -17.65
C PHE A 6 9.29 -29.22 -16.79
N ASP A 7 10.14 -30.24 -16.97
CA ASP A 7 11.43 -30.35 -16.25
C ASP A 7 12.39 -29.20 -16.60
N VAL A 8 12.44 -28.78 -17.87
CA VAL A 8 13.31 -27.69 -18.33
C VAL A 8 12.86 -26.34 -17.78
N ALA A 9 11.55 -26.09 -17.72
CA ALA A 9 10.98 -24.88 -17.16
C ALA A 9 11.30 -24.73 -15.66
N ILE A 10 11.11 -25.81 -14.89
CA ILE A 10 11.45 -25.84 -13.46
C ILE A 10 12.95 -25.66 -13.24
N GLN A 11 13.80 -26.29 -14.06
CA GLN A 11 15.24 -26.09 -13.97
C GLN A 11 15.62 -24.64 -14.20
N THR A 12 15.03 -24.00 -15.23
CA THR A 12 15.29 -22.58 -15.55
C THR A 12 14.86 -21.65 -14.41
N LEU A 13 13.77 -21.96 -13.70
CA LEU A 13 13.35 -21.24 -12.50
C LEU A 13 14.44 -21.29 -11.42
N PHE A 14 14.96 -22.48 -11.10
CA PHE A 14 15.99 -22.63 -10.08
C PHE A 14 17.33 -22.02 -10.48
N ASP A 15 17.72 -22.16 -11.76
CA ASP A 15 18.91 -21.50 -12.30
C ASP A 15 18.81 -19.97 -12.18
N SER A 16 17.63 -19.41 -12.42
CA SER A 16 17.35 -17.97 -12.25
C SER A 16 17.45 -17.52 -10.80
N ILE A 17 16.91 -18.32 -9.87
CA ILE A 17 17.00 -18.06 -8.42
C ILE A 17 18.46 -18.07 -7.96
N ASP A 18 19.21 -19.09 -8.35
CA ASP A 18 20.62 -19.24 -7.97
C ASP A 18 21.49 -18.14 -8.56
N TYR A 19 21.24 -17.76 -9.81
CA TYR A 19 21.89 -16.62 -10.45
C TYR A 19 21.68 -15.32 -9.64
N LEU A 20 20.43 -15.01 -9.30
CA LEU A 20 20.09 -13.81 -8.52
C LEU A 20 20.69 -13.83 -7.11
N ARG A 21 20.72 -15.00 -6.45
CA ARG A 21 21.36 -15.16 -5.15
C ARG A 21 22.86 -14.91 -5.20
N ARG A 22 23.55 -15.48 -6.19
CA ARG A 22 25.00 -15.27 -6.38
C ARG A 22 25.29 -13.81 -6.66
N LEU A 23 24.56 -13.20 -7.60
CA LEU A 23 24.70 -11.78 -7.90
C LEU A 23 24.53 -10.89 -6.66
N LYS A 24 23.52 -11.18 -5.82
CA LYS A 24 23.30 -10.43 -4.59
C LYS A 24 24.37 -10.69 -3.52
N ALA A 25 24.95 -11.90 -3.47
CA ALA A 25 26.03 -12.23 -2.57
C ALA A 25 27.35 -11.54 -2.97
N ASP A 26 27.62 -11.45 -4.28
CA ASP A 26 28.82 -10.83 -4.84
C ASP A 26 28.76 -9.30 -4.80
N ASP A 27 27.55 -8.72 -4.93
CA ASP A 27 27.28 -7.29 -4.82
C ASP A 27 26.14 -7.03 -3.82
N PRO A 28 26.41 -7.08 -2.49
CA PRO A 28 25.39 -6.88 -1.48
C PRO A 28 24.62 -5.57 -1.63
N PRO A 29 25.22 -4.41 -1.97
CA PRO A 29 24.47 -3.18 -2.23
C PRO A 29 23.54 -3.20 -3.45
N ALA A 30 23.59 -4.21 -4.32
CA ALA A 30 22.81 -4.25 -5.55
C ALA A 30 21.30 -4.10 -5.29
N ASP A 31 20.70 -3.09 -5.90
CA ASP A 31 19.28 -2.80 -5.71
C ASP A 31 18.37 -3.63 -6.64
N LYS A 32 17.06 -3.40 -6.51
CA LYS A 32 16.06 -4.06 -7.35
C LYS A 32 16.29 -3.82 -8.85
N ALA A 33 16.70 -2.62 -9.25
CA ALA A 33 16.90 -2.29 -10.66
C ALA A 33 18.10 -3.05 -11.24
N ARG A 34 19.19 -3.16 -10.46
CA ARG A 34 20.39 -3.91 -10.84
C ARG A 34 20.10 -5.39 -11.01
N LEU A 35 19.44 -6.02 -10.04
CA LEU A 35 19.07 -7.45 -10.11
C LEU A 35 18.12 -7.72 -11.28
N GLN A 36 17.15 -6.84 -11.49
CA GLN A 36 16.19 -6.98 -12.59
C GLN A 36 16.89 -6.85 -13.96
N ALA A 37 17.80 -5.89 -14.13
CA ALA A 37 18.55 -5.71 -15.38
C ALA A 37 19.40 -6.95 -15.70
N ALA A 38 20.11 -7.48 -14.70
CA ALA A 38 20.92 -8.69 -14.85
C ALA A 38 20.07 -9.92 -15.20
N PHE A 39 18.91 -10.09 -14.55
CA PHE A 39 17.97 -11.16 -14.90
C PHE A 39 17.45 -11.04 -16.34
N ILE A 40 17.15 -9.82 -16.79
CA ILE A 40 16.68 -9.58 -18.17
C ILE A 40 17.76 -9.96 -19.19
N GLU A 41 18.99 -9.53 -18.94
CA GLU A 41 20.14 -9.82 -19.80
C GLU A 41 20.42 -11.33 -19.87
N ALA A 42 20.39 -12.02 -18.73
CA ALA A 42 20.75 -13.43 -18.66
C ALA A 42 19.66 -14.38 -19.19
N PHE A 43 18.37 -14.07 -18.99
CA PHE A 43 17.27 -15.01 -19.24
C PHE A 43 16.26 -14.53 -20.29
N SER A 44 16.41 -13.31 -20.81
CA SER A 44 15.54 -12.74 -21.87
C SER A 44 14.02 -12.92 -21.64
N PRO A 45 13.49 -12.59 -20.45
CA PRO A 45 12.06 -12.72 -20.13
C PRO A 45 11.22 -11.69 -20.91
N THR A 46 9.94 -11.99 -21.07
CA THR A 46 8.96 -11.05 -21.63
C THR A 46 8.33 -10.20 -20.53
N LYS A 47 8.24 -8.88 -20.74
CA LYS A 47 7.59 -7.97 -19.78
C LYS A 47 6.07 -7.98 -19.94
N ALA A 48 5.35 -8.33 -18.88
CA ALA A 48 3.90 -8.15 -18.75
C ALA A 48 3.60 -7.17 -17.62
N ARG A 49 3.43 -5.87 -17.96
CA ARG A 49 3.29 -4.77 -16.99
C ARG A 49 4.46 -4.72 -16.00
N SER A 50 4.26 -5.12 -14.76
CA SER A 50 5.26 -5.14 -13.68
C SER A 50 5.81 -6.54 -13.39
N VAL A 51 5.38 -7.55 -14.15
CA VAL A 51 5.79 -8.96 -14.07
C VAL A 51 6.71 -9.29 -15.24
N TRP A 52 7.73 -10.10 -14.97
CA TRP A 52 8.63 -10.67 -15.97
C TRP A 52 8.31 -12.14 -16.15
N VAL A 53 7.89 -12.52 -17.35
CA VAL A 53 7.43 -13.86 -17.68
C VAL A 53 8.53 -14.58 -18.46
N SER A 54 8.98 -15.71 -17.93
CA SER A 54 9.89 -16.64 -18.60
C SER A 54 9.12 -17.88 -19.03
N ASP A 55 9.78 -18.79 -19.73
CA ASP A 55 9.15 -20.07 -20.09
C ASP A 55 8.88 -20.89 -18.81
N GLY A 56 7.60 -21.08 -18.51
CA GLY A 56 7.13 -21.89 -17.39
C GLY A 56 7.19 -21.28 -15.99
N PHE A 57 7.53 -19.99 -15.82
CA PHE A 57 7.40 -19.28 -14.54
C PHE A 57 7.32 -17.76 -14.71
N ALA A 58 6.95 -17.03 -13.65
CA ALA A 58 6.89 -15.58 -13.67
C ALA A 58 7.48 -14.95 -12.40
N PHE A 59 8.25 -13.88 -12.57
CA PHE A 59 8.87 -13.10 -11.51
C PHE A 59 8.26 -11.72 -11.34
N ARG A 60 8.02 -11.35 -10.08
CA ARG A 60 7.66 -9.99 -9.69
C ARG A 60 8.71 -9.45 -8.72
N PHE A 61 9.55 -8.54 -9.20
CA PHE A 61 10.56 -7.89 -8.38
C PHE A 61 9.94 -6.85 -7.45
N SER A 62 10.22 -7.02 -6.16
CA SER A 62 9.82 -6.12 -5.09
C SER A 62 11.03 -5.75 -4.25
N GLU A 63 10.95 -4.59 -3.61
CA GLU A 63 12.01 -4.11 -2.72
C GLU A 63 11.45 -3.99 -1.32
N ALA A 64 12.21 -4.36 -0.30
CA ALA A 64 11.82 -4.23 1.09
C ALA A 64 13.00 -3.69 1.92
N ARG A 65 12.73 -2.63 2.69
CA ARG A 65 13.65 -2.20 3.75
C ARG A 65 13.58 -3.20 4.91
N THR A 66 14.54 -3.14 5.83
CA THR A 66 14.63 -4.02 7.00
C THR A 66 13.26 -4.25 7.66
N GLY A 67 12.89 -5.52 7.92
CA GLY A 67 11.60 -5.89 8.52
C GLY A 67 10.62 -6.60 7.58
N ALA A 68 9.34 -6.57 7.94
CA ALA A 68 8.28 -7.27 7.22
C ALA A 68 8.03 -6.67 5.81
N PHE A 69 7.87 -7.53 4.82
CA PHE A 69 7.57 -7.14 3.44
C PHE A 69 6.08 -6.77 3.31
N SER A 70 5.71 -5.50 3.48
CA SER A 70 4.30 -5.04 3.46
C SER A 70 3.88 -4.30 2.20
N ASN A 71 4.78 -4.16 1.22
CA ASN A 71 4.48 -3.45 -0.02
C ASN A 71 3.39 -4.14 -0.82
N THR A 72 2.59 -3.35 -1.52
CA THR A 72 1.62 -3.85 -2.50
C THR A 72 2.35 -4.52 -3.65
N VAL A 73 1.99 -5.77 -3.93
CA VAL A 73 2.70 -6.63 -4.88
C VAL A 73 2.06 -6.54 -6.26
N LEU A 74 0.77 -6.89 -6.33
CA LEU A 74 -0.02 -6.94 -7.56
C LEU A 74 -1.54 -6.90 -7.27
N SER A 75 -2.35 -6.56 -8.26
CA SER A 75 -3.80 -6.78 -8.23
C SER A 75 -4.15 -8.25 -8.47
N LEU A 76 -5.23 -8.74 -7.85
CA LEU A 76 -5.67 -10.12 -8.03
C LEU A 76 -6.00 -10.43 -9.51
N SER A 77 -6.65 -9.50 -10.21
CA SER A 77 -6.95 -9.63 -11.64
C SER A 77 -5.72 -9.71 -12.54
N ALA A 78 -4.57 -9.16 -12.12
CA ALA A 78 -3.34 -9.27 -12.89
C ALA A 78 -2.58 -10.56 -12.54
N LEU A 79 -2.76 -11.11 -11.34
CA LEU A 79 -2.24 -12.43 -10.97
C LEU A 79 -2.90 -13.54 -11.78
N GLN A 80 -4.19 -13.41 -12.12
CA GLN A 80 -4.95 -14.43 -12.86
C GLN A 80 -4.25 -14.92 -14.14
N ALA A 81 -3.61 -14.02 -14.89
CA ALA A 81 -2.90 -14.37 -16.12
C ALA A 81 -1.63 -15.21 -15.90
N HIS A 82 -1.20 -15.35 -14.66
CA HIS A 82 0.05 -16.01 -14.26
C HIS A 82 -0.16 -17.11 -13.23
N ASP A 83 -1.38 -17.29 -12.71
CA ASP A 83 -1.63 -18.20 -11.59
C ASP A 83 -1.39 -19.67 -11.97
N SER A 84 -1.54 -20.03 -13.24
CA SER A 84 -1.26 -21.38 -13.75
C SER A 84 0.24 -21.72 -13.85
N LEU A 85 1.13 -20.83 -13.45
CA LEU A 85 2.58 -20.99 -13.47
C LEU A 85 3.15 -20.61 -12.10
N PRO A 86 4.32 -21.12 -11.68
CA PRO A 86 4.99 -20.64 -10.48
C PRO A 86 5.18 -19.12 -10.53
N PHE A 87 4.44 -18.40 -9.68
CA PHE A 87 4.48 -16.95 -9.61
C PHE A 87 5.29 -16.54 -8.39
N VAL A 88 6.55 -16.18 -8.62
CA VAL A 88 7.53 -15.93 -7.54
C VAL A 88 7.75 -14.44 -7.35
N ILE A 89 7.66 -14.00 -6.10
CA ILE A 89 8.08 -12.66 -5.71
C ILE A 89 9.55 -12.69 -5.37
N VAL A 90 10.34 -11.87 -6.06
CA VAL A 90 11.75 -11.64 -5.76
C VAL A 90 11.83 -10.44 -4.83
N VAL A 91 12.09 -10.66 -3.55
CA VAL A 91 12.16 -9.62 -2.52
C VAL A 91 13.60 -9.20 -2.32
N VAL A 92 13.98 -8.06 -2.91
CA VAL A 92 15.32 -7.50 -2.78
C VAL A 92 15.41 -6.68 -1.49
N ARG A 93 16.39 -7.04 -0.65
CA ARG A 93 16.72 -6.32 0.60
C ARG A 93 18.12 -5.72 0.51
N GLN A 94 18.55 -5.03 1.56
CA GLN A 94 19.88 -4.41 1.60
C GLN A 94 21.02 -5.41 1.43
N SER A 95 20.95 -6.60 2.02
CA SER A 95 22.05 -7.59 1.97
C SER A 95 21.62 -8.97 1.48
N THR A 96 20.32 -9.20 1.29
CA THR A 96 19.78 -10.50 0.88
C THR A 96 18.75 -10.35 -0.21
N VAL A 97 18.42 -11.47 -0.85
CA VAL A 97 17.29 -11.60 -1.75
C VAL A 97 16.49 -12.84 -1.34
N ASP A 98 15.20 -12.63 -1.07
CA ASP A 98 14.28 -13.70 -0.69
C ASP A 98 13.33 -14.01 -1.85
N PHE A 99 12.78 -15.23 -1.86
CA PHE A 99 11.87 -15.72 -2.89
C PHE A 99 10.68 -16.37 -2.23
N MET A 100 9.48 -16.03 -2.68
CA MET A 100 8.23 -16.60 -2.17
C MET A 100 7.26 -16.85 -3.33
N LEU A 101 6.60 -18.00 -3.35
CA LEU A 101 5.45 -18.22 -4.23
C LEU A 101 4.28 -17.36 -3.76
N ALA A 102 3.60 -16.71 -4.70
CA ALA A 102 2.46 -15.84 -4.45
C ALA A 102 1.27 -16.13 -5.38
N ASN A 103 1.19 -17.34 -5.92
CA ASN A 103 -0.03 -17.90 -6.49
C ASN A 103 -1.18 -17.81 -5.49
N THR A 104 -2.42 -17.87 -5.98
CA THR A 104 -3.62 -17.61 -5.19
C THR A 104 -3.76 -18.50 -3.96
N SER A 105 -3.35 -19.78 -4.01
CA SER A 105 -3.35 -20.68 -2.83
C SER A 105 -2.45 -20.19 -1.70
N PHE A 106 -1.41 -19.41 -2.02
CA PHE A 106 -0.45 -18.86 -1.05
C PHE A 106 -0.83 -17.47 -0.56
N LEU A 107 -2.02 -16.97 -0.90
CA LEU A 107 -2.53 -15.70 -0.39
C LEU A 107 -3.48 -15.93 0.80
N LYS A 108 -3.23 -15.20 1.89
CA LYS A 108 -4.09 -15.17 3.10
C LYS A 108 -5.37 -14.40 2.85
N LYS A 109 -5.26 -13.26 2.16
CA LYS A 109 -6.37 -12.31 1.94
C LYS A 109 -6.02 -11.34 0.82
N ILE A 110 -7.02 -10.56 0.41
CA ILE A 110 -6.86 -9.41 -0.48
C ILE A 110 -7.05 -8.12 0.32
N SER A 111 -6.13 -7.17 0.17
CA SER A 111 -6.04 -5.94 0.96
C SER A 111 -6.98 -4.80 0.50
N HIS A 112 -7.22 -3.91 1.47
CA HIS A 112 -8.33 -2.94 1.65
C HIS A 112 -8.47 -1.86 0.56
N SER A 113 -8.98 -2.26 -0.60
CA SER A 113 -9.84 -1.44 -1.49
C SER A 113 -10.99 -2.28 -2.07
N SER A 114 -11.15 -3.49 -1.54
CA SER A 114 -11.99 -4.59 -1.98
C SER A 114 -13.41 -4.54 -1.40
N LEU A 115 -14.00 -3.37 -1.13
CA LEU A 115 -15.41 -3.21 -0.71
C LEU A 115 -16.43 -3.85 -1.67
N GLN A 116 -15.96 -4.43 -2.78
CA GLN A 116 -16.74 -5.16 -3.76
C GLN A 116 -16.09 -6.48 -4.20
N LEU A 117 -15.05 -7.01 -3.53
CA LEU A 117 -14.45 -8.29 -3.94
C LEU A 117 -15.48 -9.39 -3.81
N ARG A 118 -15.80 -9.98 -4.96
CA ARG A 118 -16.72 -11.09 -5.11
C ARG A 118 -16.15 -12.00 -6.21
N VAL A 119 -16.64 -13.22 -6.28
CA VAL A 119 -16.28 -14.16 -7.35
C VAL A 119 -16.56 -13.56 -8.73
N ASP A 120 -17.64 -12.77 -8.85
CA ASP A 120 -18.03 -12.05 -10.08
C ASP A 120 -17.36 -10.67 -10.27
N ASN A 121 -16.57 -10.21 -9.29
CA ASN A 121 -15.93 -8.89 -9.32
C ASN A 121 -14.56 -8.93 -8.64
N ILE A 122 -13.57 -9.40 -9.42
CA ILE A 122 -12.18 -9.56 -8.99
C ILE A 122 -11.49 -8.18 -8.90
N LYS A 123 -11.68 -7.50 -7.76
CA LYS A 123 -11.03 -6.22 -7.44
C LYS A 123 -10.26 -6.28 -6.14
N GLY A 124 -9.08 -5.69 -6.16
CA GLY A 124 -8.21 -5.57 -4.98
C GLY A 124 -6.78 -5.98 -5.28
N SER A 125 -5.90 -5.69 -4.34
CA SER A 125 -4.48 -6.00 -4.40
C SER A 125 -4.06 -6.78 -3.18
N PHE A 126 -2.99 -7.54 -3.29
CA PHE A 126 -2.37 -8.18 -2.14
C PHE A 126 -1.03 -7.53 -1.83
N ASN A 127 -0.72 -7.49 -0.54
CA ASN A 127 0.56 -7.03 -0.03
C ASN A 127 1.49 -8.21 0.25
N GLY A 128 2.77 -7.95 0.42
CA GLY A 128 3.73 -8.99 0.77
C GLY A 128 3.40 -9.73 2.07
N THR A 129 2.78 -9.04 3.04
CA THR A 129 2.33 -9.62 4.32
C THR A 129 1.18 -10.60 4.16
N ASP A 130 0.45 -10.48 3.05
CA ASP A 130 -0.67 -11.34 2.73
C ASP A 130 -0.21 -12.67 2.11
N ILE A 131 1.06 -12.79 1.71
CA ILE A 131 1.64 -14.05 1.26
C ILE A 131 1.94 -14.95 2.47
N VAL A 132 1.58 -16.23 2.40
CA VAL A 132 1.89 -17.21 3.45
C VAL A 132 3.39 -17.53 3.46
N THR A 133 3.96 -17.63 4.65
CA THR A 133 5.36 -18.03 4.85
C THR A 133 5.52 -19.53 4.99
N GLU A 134 4.42 -20.24 5.27
CA GLU A 134 4.32 -21.69 5.41
C GLU A 134 2.92 -22.12 4.93
N TYR A 135 2.82 -23.26 4.26
CA TYR A 135 1.58 -23.83 3.75
C TYR A 135 1.62 -25.36 3.91
N GLU A 136 0.64 -25.96 4.60
CA GLU A 136 0.60 -27.41 4.88
C GLU A 136 1.91 -27.96 5.49
N GLY A 137 2.55 -27.19 6.39
CA GLY A 137 3.82 -27.55 7.02
C GLY A 137 5.06 -27.38 6.14
N LEU A 138 4.91 -26.91 4.90
CA LEU A 138 6.01 -26.60 3.99
C LEU A 138 6.33 -25.11 4.02
N ALA A 139 7.59 -24.77 4.28
CA ALA A 139 8.05 -23.39 4.22
C ALA A 139 7.95 -22.84 2.79
N ASN A 140 7.40 -21.64 2.62
CA ASN A 140 7.33 -20.94 1.33
C ASN A 140 8.70 -20.35 0.95
N ALA A 141 9.60 -21.26 0.55
CA ALA A 141 10.97 -20.97 0.18
C ALA A 141 11.38 -21.87 -1.00
N PRO A 142 12.42 -21.51 -1.79
CA PRO A 142 12.78 -22.22 -3.01
C PRO A 142 12.91 -23.73 -2.88
N ALA A 143 13.43 -24.22 -1.74
CA ALA A 143 13.59 -25.65 -1.50
C ALA A 143 12.28 -26.46 -1.54
N GLN A 144 11.11 -25.82 -1.42
CA GLN A 144 9.80 -26.45 -1.42
C GLN A 144 8.93 -26.01 -2.60
N PHE A 145 9.43 -25.20 -3.54
CA PHE A 145 8.59 -24.62 -4.60
C PHE A 145 7.91 -25.65 -5.49
N GLU A 146 8.58 -26.75 -5.80
CA GLU A 146 7.97 -27.83 -6.60
C GLU A 146 6.79 -28.46 -5.87
N ALA A 147 6.98 -28.88 -4.62
CA ALA A 147 5.92 -29.47 -3.79
C ALA A 147 4.77 -28.49 -3.53
N LEU A 148 5.09 -27.24 -3.21
CA LEU A 148 4.09 -26.18 -3.02
C LEU A 148 3.30 -25.96 -4.30
N PHE A 149 3.94 -25.83 -5.46
CA PHE A 149 3.25 -25.60 -6.71
C PHE A 149 2.39 -26.79 -7.15
N ALA A 150 2.81 -28.03 -6.83
CA ALA A 150 1.97 -29.21 -6.99
C ALA A 150 0.69 -29.14 -6.14
N LEU A 151 0.78 -28.68 -4.87
CA LEU A 151 -0.40 -28.43 -4.03
C LEU A 151 -1.29 -27.33 -4.61
N HIS A 152 -0.71 -26.26 -5.14
CA HIS A 152 -1.48 -25.19 -5.79
C HIS A 152 -2.23 -25.71 -7.03
N SER A 153 -1.57 -26.55 -7.84
CA SER A 153 -2.14 -27.14 -9.06
C SER A 153 -3.32 -28.09 -8.80
N ALA A 154 -3.54 -28.51 -7.55
CA ALA A 154 -4.68 -29.31 -7.16
C ALA A 154 -6.00 -28.51 -7.04
N PHE A 155 -5.93 -27.18 -7.07
CA PHE A 155 -7.07 -26.28 -6.97
C PHE A 155 -7.21 -25.43 -8.24
N THR A 156 -8.44 -25.14 -8.61
CA THR A 156 -8.75 -24.19 -9.67
C THR A 156 -8.56 -22.74 -9.22
N TRP A 157 -8.49 -21.82 -10.18
CA TRP A 157 -8.50 -20.38 -9.90
C TRP A 157 -9.76 -19.99 -9.13
N GLU A 158 -10.92 -20.50 -9.57
CA GLU A 158 -12.22 -20.19 -9.00
C GLU A 158 -12.34 -20.61 -7.54
N GLU A 159 -11.91 -21.83 -7.20
CA GLU A 159 -11.90 -22.33 -5.80
C GLU A 159 -11.00 -21.47 -4.90
N ASN A 160 -9.82 -21.10 -5.40
CA ASN A 160 -8.92 -20.23 -4.64
C ASN A 160 -9.48 -18.82 -4.46
N VAL A 161 -10.16 -18.28 -5.48
CA VAL A 161 -10.83 -16.97 -5.38
C VAL A 161 -11.99 -17.03 -4.39
N GLU A 162 -12.81 -18.07 -4.40
CA GLU A 162 -13.91 -18.25 -3.44
C GLU A 162 -13.38 -18.25 -2.00
N ARG A 163 -12.33 -19.04 -1.71
CA ARG A 163 -11.64 -19.04 -0.42
C ARG A 163 -11.12 -17.65 -0.04
N LEU A 164 -10.53 -16.92 -0.99
CA LEU A 164 -10.00 -15.57 -0.74
C LEU A 164 -11.11 -14.56 -0.49
N VAL A 165 -12.24 -14.65 -1.19
CA VAL A 165 -13.43 -13.83 -0.98
C VAL A 165 -14.00 -14.10 0.40
N GLU A 166 -14.19 -15.36 0.78
CA GLU A 166 -14.68 -15.74 2.11
C GLU A 166 -13.74 -15.22 3.21
N THR A 167 -12.45 -15.50 3.09
CA THR A 167 -11.45 -15.06 4.08
C THR A 167 -11.39 -13.53 4.19
N THR A 168 -11.46 -12.82 3.06
CA THR A 168 -11.42 -11.34 3.02
C THR A 168 -12.70 -10.73 3.59
N ASN A 169 -13.87 -11.30 3.29
CA ASN A 169 -15.16 -10.84 3.83
C ASN A 169 -15.32 -11.19 5.32
N ALA A 170 -14.70 -12.28 5.79
CA ALA A 170 -14.63 -12.64 7.20
C ALA A 170 -13.70 -11.73 8.03
N ILE A 171 -12.95 -10.81 7.39
CA ILE A 171 -12.16 -9.79 8.10
C ILE A 171 -13.11 -8.76 8.70
N VAL A 172 -13.62 -9.08 9.87
CA VAL A 172 -14.16 -8.11 10.80
C VAL A 172 -12.96 -7.34 11.37
N GLY A 173 -13.00 -6.01 11.34
CA GLY A 173 -11.99 -5.21 12.01
C GLY A 173 -11.79 -5.75 13.42
N ARG A 174 -10.55 -6.03 13.83
CA ARG A 174 -10.27 -6.36 15.24
C ARG A 174 -10.55 -5.09 16.02
N ASP A 175 -11.79 -4.99 16.44
CA ASP A 175 -12.28 -4.03 17.39
C ASP A 175 -11.55 -4.31 18.71
N ASN A 176 -10.39 -3.68 18.90
CA ASN A 176 -10.15 -3.05 20.19
C ASN A 176 -11.16 -1.90 20.29
N ARG A 177 -12.45 -2.25 20.40
CA ARG A 177 -13.54 -1.32 20.65
C ARG A 177 -13.11 -0.58 21.90
N PHE A 178 -13.00 0.74 21.78
CA PHE A 178 -12.71 1.59 22.90
C PHE A 178 -13.65 1.25 24.06
N GLN A 179 -13.12 0.66 25.13
CA GLN A 179 -13.90 0.37 26.31
C GLN A 179 -14.03 1.67 27.11
N SER A 180 -15.15 2.36 26.92
CA SER A 180 -15.41 3.62 27.63
C SER A 180 -15.48 3.35 29.14
N ASN A 181 -14.60 3.97 29.92
CA ASN A 181 -14.74 4.06 31.38
C ASN A 181 -15.53 5.34 31.75
N PRO A 182 -16.01 5.48 33.00
CA PRO A 182 -16.77 6.67 33.43
C PRO A 182 -16.05 7.99 33.20
N ALA A 183 -14.73 8.05 33.39
CA ALA A 183 -13.93 9.25 33.15
C ALA A 183 -13.89 9.62 31.65
N SER A 184 -13.68 8.63 30.78
CA SER A 184 -13.71 8.81 29.33
C SER A 184 -15.07 9.30 28.84
N ARG A 185 -16.17 8.78 29.40
CA ARG A 185 -17.53 9.24 29.08
C ARG A 185 -17.73 10.71 29.46
N ALA A 186 -17.31 11.10 30.67
CA ALA A 186 -17.38 12.49 31.10
C ALA A 186 -16.59 13.41 30.14
N ILE A 187 -15.36 13.01 29.78
CA ILE A 187 -14.53 13.77 28.83
C ILE A 187 -15.23 13.92 27.46
N ILE A 188 -15.82 12.85 26.93
CA ILE A 188 -16.53 12.86 25.64
C ILE A 188 -17.77 13.76 25.72
N MET A 189 -18.56 13.65 26.78
CA MET A 189 -19.80 14.41 26.94
C MET A 189 -19.54 15.91 27.17
N GLU A 190 -18.42 16.26 27.77
CA GLU A 190 -17.99 17.66 27.93
C GLU A 190 -17.32 18.25 26.68
N ALA A 191 -16.97 17.43 25.68
CA ALA A 191 -16.24 17.90 24.50
C ALA A 191 -16.95 19.05 23.75
N PRO A 192 -18.28 19.04 23.54
CA PRO A 192 -18.97 20.17 22.90
C PRO A 192 -18.84 21.47 23.69
N ALA A 193 -18.91 21.42 25.03
CA ALA A 193 -18.77 22.60 25.89
C ALA A 193 -17.34 23.16 25.84
N ARG A 194 -16.33 22.28 25.87
CA ARG A 194 -14.92 22.68 25.71
C ARG A 194 -14.66 23.30 24.33
N ALA A 195 -15.22 22.72 23.26
CA ALA A 195 -15.10 23.27 21.92
C ALA A 195 -15.77 24.64 21.80
N ALA A 196 -16.98 24.80 22.36
CA ALA A 196 -17.68 26.09 22.38
C ALA A 196 -16.90 27.17 23.14
N ALA A 197 -16.29 26.81 24.28
CA ALA A 197 -15.43 27.72 25.04
C ALA A 197 -14.16 28.09 24.26
N ALA A 198 -13.53 27.13 23.59
CA ALA A 198 -12.29 27.35 22.84
C ALA A 198 -12.47 28.30 21.64
N ILE A 199 -13.59 28.21 20.91
CA ILE A 199 -13.82 29.02 19.70
C ILE A 199 -13.90 30.53 20.01
N VAL A 200 -14.32 30.91 21.22
CA VAL A 200 -14.40 32.32 21.64
C VAL A 200 -13.11 32.84 22.28
N GLU A 201 -12.11 31.98 22.49
CA GLU A 201 -10.84 32.42 23.02
C GLU A 201 -10.09 33.29 22.01
N ARG A 202 -9.49 34.37 22.50
CA ARG A 202 -8.72 35.31 21.68
C ARG A 202 -7.67 34.62 20.82
N GLN A 203 -6.99 33.60 21.36
CA GLN A 203 -5.95 32.85 20.66
C GLN A 203 -6.50 32.07 19.46
N PHE A 204 -7.72 31.55 19.57
CA PHE A 204 -8.39 30.86 18.48
C PHE A 204 -8.80 31.84 17.37
N ILE A 205 -9.39 32.97 17.75
CA ILE A 205 -9.78 34.05 16.82
C ILE A 205 -8.56 34.60 16.07
N GLU A 206 -7.43 34.79 16.76
CA GLU A 206 -6.18 35.22 16.14
C GLU A 206 -5.65 34.19 15.15
N ALA A 207 -5.66 32.89 15.49
CA ALA A 207 -5.25 31.82 14.59
C ALA A 207 -6.17 31.70 13.36
N GLU A 208 -7.50 31.86 13.53
CA GLU A 208 -8.45 31.88 12.41
C GLU A 208 -8.18 33.05 11.47
N ARG A 209 -7.94 34.25 12.02
CA ARG A 209 -7.62 35.45 11.23
C ARG A 209 -6.33 35.27 10.43
N GLU A 210 -5.25 34.79 11.06
CA GLU A 210 -3.97 34.53 10.39
C GLU A 210 -4.14 33.53 9.22
N LEU A 211 -4.90 32.46 9.44
CA LEU A 211 -5.14 31.46 8.41
C LEU A 211 -5.98 32.03 7.25
N ALA A 212 -6.99 32.84 7.57
CA ALA A 212 -7.79 33.53 6.56
C ALA A 212 -6.95 34.50 5.73
N GLU A 213 -6.08 35.30 6.38
CA GLU A 213 -5.15 36.21 5.71
C GLU A 213 -4.18 35.44 4.80
N LEU A 214 -3.66 34.29 5.25
CA LEU A 214 -2.78 33.44 4.43
C LEU A 214 -3.48 32.95 3.16
N VAL A 215 -4.72 32.47 3.27
CA VAL A 215 -5.52 32.02 2.13
C VAL A 215 -5.79 33.18 1.17
N VAL A 216 -6.14 34.35 1.68
CA VAL A 216 -6.39 35.55 0.86
C VAL A 216 -5.13 35.97 0.12
N ASN A 217 -3.99 36.01 0.81
CA ASN A 217 -2.70 36.39 0.22
C ASN A 217 -2.24 35.40 -0.86
N GLN A 218 -2.59 34.11 -0.74
CA GLN A 218 -2.25 33.06 -1.70
C GLN A 218 -3.33 32.81 -2.76
N ARG A 219 -4.41 33.60 -2.79
CA ARG A 219 -5.60 33.36 -3.64
C ARG A 219 -5.27 33.08 -5.10
N GLU A 220 -4.44 33.91 -5.72
CA GLU A 220 -4.07 33.77 -7.13
C GLU A 220 -3.27 32.49 -7.41
N ALA A 221 -2.37 32.11 -6.49
CA ALA A 221 -1.61 30.88 -6.60
C ALA A 221 -2.50 29.64 -6.41
N ILE A 222 -3.45 29.70 -5.48
CA ILE A 222 -4.45 28.65 -5.25
C ILE A 222 -5.34 28.46 -6.47
N LEU A 223 -5.82 29.56 -7.09
CA LEU A 223 -6.65 29.49 -8.29
C LEU A 223 -5.89 28.89 -9.49
N ARG A 224 -4.59 29.17 -9.62
CA ARG A 224 -3.74 28.51 -10.62
C ARG A 224 -3.58 27.01 -10.33
N ALA A 225 -3.27 26.65 -9.09
CA ALA A 225 -3.15 25.25 -8.68
C ALA A 225 -4.46 24.47 -8.86
N ALA A 226 -5.61 25.15 -8.70
CA ALA A 226 -6.93 24.55 -8.90
C ALA A 226 -7.19 24.06 -10.33
N GLN A 227 -6.45 24.58 -11.32
CA GLN A 227 -6.53 24.14 -12.72
C GLN A 227 -5.80 22.82 -13.00
N ILE A 228 -5.10 22.25 -12.01
CA ILE A 228 -4.45 20.95 -12.15
C ILE A 228 -5.52 19.84 -12.19
N ASP A 229 -5.55 19.09 -13.30
CA ASP A 229 -6.52 18.00 -13.51
C ASP A 229 -6.36 16.87 -12.50
N ASN A 230 -5.11 16.52 -12.20
CA ASN A 230 -4.81 15.46 -11.25
C ASN A 230 -5.11 15.94 -9.82
N VAL A 231 -6.16 15.37 -9.22
CA VAL A 231 -6.64 15.70 -7.87
C VAL A 231 -5.54 15.61 -6.81
N ASN A 232 -4.62 14.65 -6.92
CA ASN A 232 -3.53 14.49 -5.95
C ASN A 232 -2.48 15.58 -6.10
N LEU A 233 -2.10 15.91 -7.33
CA LEU A 233 -1.14 16.99 -7.61
C LEU A 233 -1.73 18.36 -7.26
N ARG A 234 -3.01 18.59 -7.58
CA ARG A 234 -3.78 19.78 -7.19
C ARG A 234 -3.79 19.96 -5.68
N GLY A 235 -4.19 18.93 -4.94
CA GLY A 235 -4.25 18.96 -3.48
C GLY A 235 -2.89 19.27 -2.86
N ASN A 236 -1.84 18.58 -3.33
CA ASN A 236 -0.48 18.78 -2.83
C ASN A 236 0.03 20.21 -3.11
N ALA A 237 -0.23 20.76 -4.31
CA ALA A 237 0.19 22.11 -4.66
C ALA A 237 -0.48 23.17 -3.76
N ILE A 238 -1.79 23.06 -3.50
CA ILE A 238 -2.52 23.98 -2.62
C ILE A 238 -2.05 23.85 -1.17
N GLU A 239 -1.84 22.61 -0.71
CA GLU A 239 -1.33 22.32 0.64
C GLU A 239 0.05 22.94 0.87
N GLN A 240 0.95 22.85 -0.11
CA GLN A 240 2.28 23.47 -0.06
C GLN A 240 2.24 25.00 -0.02
N LEU A 241 1.31 25.62 -0.76
CA LEU A 241 1.12 27.08 -0.75
C LEU A 241 0.70 27.61 0.62
N LEU A 242 -0.09 26.82 1.37
CA LEU A 242 -0.59 27.18 2.69
C LEU A 242 0.34 26.76 3.83
N THR A 243 1.21 25.77 3.62
CA THR A 243 2.13 25.27 4.65
C THR A 243 3.56 25.81 4.51
N GLY A 244 3.87 26.53 3.43
CA GLY A 244 5.16 27.19 3.26
C GLY A 244 6.34 26.26 2.93
N ALA A 245 6.07 25.11 2.29
CA ALA A 245 7.06 24.17 1.73
C ALA A 245 8.10 23.54 2.70
N ALA A 246 8.07 23.81 4.01
CA ALA A 246 9.15 23.40 4.92
C ALA A 246 8.98 22.02 5.59
N ASN A 247 7.85 21.32 5.44
CA ASN A 247 7.69 19.97 6.01
C ASN A 247 7.65 18.90 4.93
N ALA A 248 8.79 18.72 4.27
CA ALA A 248 9.08 17.46 3.61
C ALA A 248 9.11 16.35 4.67
N HIS A 249 8.08 15.49 4.64
CA HIS A 249 7.91 14.21 5.36
C HIS A 249 6.97 14.09 6.57
N GLU A 250 6.24 15.12 6.97
CA GLU A 250 5.06 14.96 7.84
C GLU A 250 3.87 15.72 7.27
N LEU A 251 3.03 15.00 6.52
CA LEU A 251 1.75 15.48 6.00
C LEU A 251 0.81 15.80 7.17
N GLY A 252 0.29 17.02 7.24
CA GLY A 252 -1.09 17.23 7.70
C GLY A 252 -1.39 18.44 8.58
N ASP A 253 -0.51 18.81 9.52
CA ASP A 253 -0.95 19.62 10.65
C ASP A 253 -0.05 20.83 10.96
N VAL A 254 -0.63 22.04 10.94
CA VAL A 254 0.00 23.25 11.47
C VAL A 254 -0.23 23.29 12.98
N VAL A 255 0.85 23.20 13.75
CA VAL A 255 0.78 23.25 15.22
C VAL A 255 1.05 24.65 15.74
N ARG A 256 0.15 25.19 16.56
CA ARG A 256 0.29 26.45 17.29
C ARG A 256 0.33 26.18 18.79
N LEU A 257 1.34 26.71 19.48
CA LEU A 257 1.45 26.61 20.94
C LEU A 257 0.57 27.69 21.58
N LEU A 258 -0.33 27.28 22.46
CA LEU A 258 -1.24 28.13 23.22
C LEU A 258 -0.83 28.14 24.69
N ARG A 259 -1.27 29.15 25.47
CA ARG A 259 -0.85 29.32 26.88
C ARG A 259 -1.29 28.18 27.82
N GLY A 260 -2.17 27.28 27.36
CA GLY A 260 -2.62 26.10 28.11
C GLY A 260 -2.68 24.81 27.28
N GLY A 261 -2.07 24.77 26.09
CA GLY A 261 -2.16 23.60 25.22
C GLY A 261 -1.55 23.81 23.83
N ARG A 262 -1.92 22.95 22.87
CA ARG A 262 -1.57 23.10 21.46
C ARG A 262 -2.83 23.10 20.61
N LEU A 263 -2.90 24.01 19.66
CA LEU A 263 -3.89 23.99 18.59
C LEU A 263 -3.26 23.28 17.39
N VAL A 264 -3.87 22.18 16.99
CA VAL A 264 -3.47 21.42 15.80
C VAL A 264 -4.46 21.76 14.70
N ILE A 265 -4.00 22.45 13.67
CA ILE A 265 -4.82 22.87 12.52
C ILE A 265 -4.53 21.91 11.38
N SER A 266 -5.49 21.04 11.11
CA SER A 266 -5.40 20.15 9.94
C SER A 266 -5.83 20.89 8.68
N ILE A 267 -4.94 20.97 7.70
CA ILE A 267 -5.27 21.50 6.37
C ILE A 267 -5.70 20.31 5.51
N SER A 268 -6.99 20.00 5.56
CA SER A 268 -7.55 18.87 4.82
C SER A 268 -7.88 19.24 3.38
N ARG A 269 -7.57 18.34 2.45
CA ARG A 269 -7.89 18.45 1.02
C ARG A 269 -9.42 18.50 0.85
N PRO A 270 -10.02 19.60 0.41
CA PRO A 270 -11.43 19.60 0.09
C PRO A 270 -11.60 18.88 -1.25
N ASN A 271 -12.47 17.87 -1.29
CA ASN A 271 -13.07 17.41 -2.54
C ASN A 271 -14.02 18.53 -3.02
N PHE A 272 -13.48 19.60 -3.61
CA PHE A 272 -14.25 20.68 -4.21
C PHE A 272 -14.95 20.12 -5.47
N TRP A 273 -16.19 19.67 -5.31
CA TRP A 273 -17.15 19.64 -6.39
C TRP A 273 -17.58 21.09 -6.66
N ILE A 274 -17.31 21.58 -7.87
CA ILE A 274 -17.72 22.92 -8.29
C ILE A 274 -19.24 22.90 -8.46
N GLY A 275 -19.94 23.42 -7.45
CA GLY A 275 -21.38 23.57 -7.40
C GLY A 275 -21.76 24.56 -6.33
N HIS A 276 -21.64 25.85 -6.66
CA HIS A 276 -21.98 27.04 -5.87
C HIS A 276 -20.98 27.47 -4.77
N LEU A 277 -20.61 28.75 -4.89
CA LEU A 277 -19.72 29.50 -4.02
C LEU A 277 -20.34 29.69 -2.62
N HIS A 278 -19.70 29.09 -1.61
CA HIS A 278 -19.41 29.75 -0.34
C HIS A 278 -18.20 29.06 0.31
N PRO A 279 -17.03 29.71 0.41
CA PRO A 279 -15.88 29.11 1.06
C PRO A 279 -16.03 29.33 2.56
N ARG A 280 -16.43 28.30 3.30
CA ARG A 280 -16.03 28.16 4.70
C ARG A 280 -15.04 27.00 4.77
N PRO A 281 -13.78 27.23 5.17
CA PRO A 281 -12.87 26.11 5.44
C PRO A 281 -13.45 25.25 6.56
N THR A 282 -13.55 23.95 6.33
CA THR A 282 -13.98 22.99 7.34
C THR A 282 -12.82 22.74 8.30
N MET A 283 -12.89 23.34 9.49
CA MET A 283 -11.91 23.16 10.56
C MET A 283 -12.31 21.93 11.40
N SER A 284 -11.46 20.91 11.42
CA SER A 284 -11.61 19.76 12.31
C SER A 284 -10.68 19.94 13.50
N ILE A 285 -11.27 20.09 14.68
CA ILE A 285 -10.53 20.15 15.94
C ILE A 285 -10.52 18.75 16.56
N ARG A 286 -9.33 18.20 16.81
CA ARG A 286 -9.15 17.12 17.77
C ARG A 286 -8.58 17.73 19.05
N CYS A 287 -9.40 17.81 20.09
CA CYS A 287 -8.94 18.05 21.46
C CYS A 287 -8.43 16.74 22.07
#